data_AF-A0A9C7UT30-F1
#
_entry.id   AF-A0A9C7UT30-F1
#
_cell.length_a   1.000
_cell.length_b   1.000
_cell.length_c   1.000
_cell.angle_alpha   90.00
_cell.angle_beta   90.00
_cell.angle_gamma   90.00
#
_symmetry.space_group_name_H-M   'P 1'
#
loop_
_entity.id
_entity.type
_entity.pdbx_description
1 polymer ?
#
loop_
_entity_poly.entity_id
_entity_poly.type
_entity_poly.pdbx_seq_one_letter_code
_entity_poly.pdbx_strand_id
1 'polypeptide(L)'
;MRWLYYPCFRRVSSLLYKMPKRKSTITNPLCFKRHGVVCQQQAPSSYRWIGIDQSEKTIKLRGSIDHKIELEESHSDMREELIRVLQLTQEERKWRNKGYQVIVGVDEAGRGPLAGPVVAAACILPPDVLFEGLNDSKKLTPSQRNILYENIQKYAIEYAIGQVDHHTIDQVNIFQATMMAVQDALKQLRTKPDMVIADGPHWKLTLDIPLVGVIKGDNTILSVCAASILAKETRDRWMIKASLDYPEYGFEKHKGYGTAFHLKAIQTFGPSALHRMSFRPLCEVKPDSTSKRRRKPLNGNE
;
A
#
# COMPACT_ATOMS: atom_id res chain seq x y z
N MET A 1 -8.08 29.89 4.14
CA MET A 1 -8.08 29.32 2.78
C MET A 1 -8.76 27.97 2.83
N ARG A 2 -9.82 27.77 2.03
CA ARG A 2 -10.70 26.59 2.06
C ARG A 2 -10.00 25.44 1.32
N TRP A 3 -9.52 24.44 2.07
CA TRP A 3 -9.00 23.20 1.48
C TRP A 3 -10.17 22.41 0.89
N LEU A 4 -10.17 22.25 -0.42
CA LEU A 4 -11.16 21.46 -1.14
C LEU A 4 -11.00 19.99 -0.76
N TYR A 5 -11.94 19.48 0.03
CA TYR A 5 -12.25 18.05 0.10
C TYR A 5 -12.38 17.53 -1.34
N TYR A 6 -11.57 16.52 -1.70
CA TYR A 6 -11.74 15.81 -2.97
C TYR A 6 -12.68 14.63 -2.72
N PRO A 7 -13.97 14.68 -3.11
CA PRO A 7 -14.77 13.47 -3.21
C PRO A 7 -14.23 12.68 -4.42
N CYS A 8 -13.42 11.65 -4.17
CA CYS A 8 -13.08 10.68 -5.21
C CYS A 8 -14.27 9.74 -5.42
N PHE A 9 -15.35 10.26 -6.01
CA PHE A 9 -16.53 9.48 -6.38
C PHE A 9 -16.40 9.06 -7.85
N ARG A 10 -16.01 7.81 -8.10
CA ARG A 10 -16.24 7.19 -9.41
C ARG A 10 -17.32 6.12 -9.29
N ARG A 11 -18.47 6.42 -9.89
CA ARG A 11 -19.54 5.45 -10.17
C ARG A 11 -18.98 4.44 -11.18
N VAL A 12 -18.77 3.20 -10.76
CA VAL A 12 -18.87 2.06 -11.67
C VAL A 12 -20.14 1.32 -11.25
N SER A 13 -21.07 1.16 -12.19
CA SER A 13 -22.38 0.58 -11.91
C SER A 13 -22.21 -0.80 -11.27
N SER A 14 -22.99 -1.05 -10.22
CA SER A 14 -23.16 -2.34 -9.59
C SER A 14 -23.58 -3.40 -10.61
N LEU A 15 -22.61 -4.06 -11.25
CA LEU A 15 -22.84 -5.39 -11.77
C LEU A 15 -22.68 -6.32 -10.58
N LEU A 16 -23.81 -6.65 -9.96
CA LEU A 16 -23.94 -7.80 -9.07
C LEU A 16 -23.32 -8.99 -9.80
N TYR A 17 -22.13 -9.42 -9.37
CA TYR A 17 -21.52 -10.67 -9.78
C TYR A 17 -22.41 -11.81 -9.25
N LYS A 18 -23.49 -12.12 -9.96
CA LYS A 18 -24.23 -13.37 -9.77
C LYS A 18 -23.37 -14.49 -10.33
N MET A 19 -22.62 -15.15 -9.47
CA MET A 19 -21.87 -16.35 -9.84
C MET A 19 -22.85 -17.45 -10.32
N PRO A 20 -22.66 -18.04 -11.51
CA PRO A 20 -23.52 -19.11 -11.97
C PRO A 20 -23.23 -20.39 -11.16
N LYS A 21 -24.27 -20.98 -10.56
CA LYS A 21 -24.22 -22.38 -10.12
C LYS A 21 -24.22 -23.26 -11.38
N ARG A 22 -23.10 -23.93 -11.69
CA ARG A 22 -23.11 -25.06 -12.64
C ARG A 22 -22.36 -26.27 -12.09
N LYS A 23 -23.04 -27.42 -12.23
CA LYS A 23 -22.60 -28.78 -11.93
C LYS A 23 -21.70 -29.32 -13.06
N SER A 24 -20.79 -30.23 -12.68
CA SER A 24 -19.99 -31.20 -13.48
C SER A 24 -19.06 -30.60 -14.56
N THR A 25 -17.83 -31.07 -14.81
CA THR A 25 -17.32 -32.45 -14.87
C THR A 25 -15.78 -32.42 -14.75
N ILE A 26 -15.18 -33.46 -14.18
CA ILE A 26 -13.72 -33.65 -13.99
C ILE A 26 -13.06 -33.98 -15.34
N THR A 27 -11.91 -33.36 -15.67
CA THR A 27 -10.69 -34.04 -16.18
C THR A 27 -9.45 -33.11 -16.27
N ASN A 28 -8.35 -33.61 -15.69
CA ASN A 28 -6.92 -33.46 -16.01
C ASN A 28 -6.01 -32.36 -15.41
N PRO A 29 -4.72 -32.69 -15.15
CA PRO A 29 -4.01 -32.28 -13.94
C PRO A 29 -2.87 -31.29 -14.19
N LEU A 30 -2.66 -30.36 -13.26
CA LEU A 30 -1.38 -29.64 -13.13
C LEU A 30 -0.51 -30.38 -12.09
N CYS A 31 0.53 -31.05 -12.58
CA CYS A 31 1.51 -31.73 -11.74
C CYS A 31 2.60 -30.72 -11.31
N PHE A 32 2.70 -30.46 -10.01
CA PHE A 32 3.78 -29.67 -9.39
C PHE A 32 4.59 -30.56 -8.44
N LYS A 33 5.85 -30.87 -8.76
CA LYS A 33 6.96 -31.23 -7.83
C LYS A 33 8.29 -30.83 -8.50
N ARG A 34 9.35 -30.35 -7.83
CA ARG A 34 9.89 -30.53 -6.46
C ARG A 34 10.40 -29.15 -5.98
N HIS A 35 10.10 -28.63 -4.79
CA HIS A 35 10.58 -29.08 -3.48
C HIS A 35 9.59 -28.64 -2.36
N GLY A 36 9.19 -29.60 -1.51
CA GLY A 36 8.74 -29.42 -0.12
C GLY A 36 7.74 -28.33 0.24
N VAL A 37 6.44 -28.63 0.05
CA VAL A 37 5.25 -28.39 0.90
C VAL A 37 4.07 -28.12 -0.04
N VAL A 38 3.26 -29.16 -0.23
CA VAL A 38 2.12 -29.17 -1.16
C VAL A 38 0.91 -28.55 -0.46
N CYS A 39 0.47 -27.37 -0.91
CA CYS A 39 -0.90 -26.93 -0.65
C CYS A 39 -1.79 -27.48 -1.78
N GLN A 40 -2.48 -28.60 -1.54
CA GLN A 40 -3.40 -29.23 -2.49
C GLN A 40 -4.71 -28.41 -2.60
N GLN A 41 -4.69 -27.21 -3.18
CA GLN A 41 -5.92 -26.45 -3.43
C GLN A 41 -5.91 -25.80 -4.81
N GLN A 42 -6.99 -26.06 -5.57
CA GLN A 42 -7.14 -25.74 -6.99
C GLN A 42 -6.99 -24.24 -7.26
N ALA A 43 -6.12 -23.89 -8.21
CA ALA A 43 -6.11 -22.57 -8.83
C ALA A 43 -7.44 -22.34 -9.61
N PRO A 44 -7.98 -21.10 -9.67
CA PRO A 44 -9.06 -20.79 -10.60
C PRO A 44 -8.64 -21.18 -12.03
N SER A 45 -9.63 -21.57 -12.84
CA SER A 45 -9.44 -22.08 -14.20
C SER A 45 -8.79 -21.06 -15.14
N SER A 46 -8.82 -19.77 -14.80
CA SER A 46 -8.15 -18.70 -15.54
C SER A 46 -7.83 -17.52 -14.62
N TYR A 47 -6.75 -16.79 -14.94
CA TYR A 47 -6.42 -15.50 -14.33
C TYR A 47 -6.48 -14.40 -15.37
N ARG A 48 -6.73 -13.18 -14.92
CA ARG A 48 -6.57 -11.97 -15.73
C ARG A 48 -5.20 -11.36 -15.48
N TRP A 49 -4.27 -11.56 -16.42
CA TRP A 49 -2.94 -10.94 -16.38
C TRP A 49 -2.99 -9.51 -16.91
N ILE A 50 -2.63 -8.54 -16.07
CA ILE A 50 -2.53 -7.12 -16.43
C ILE A 50 -1.05 -6.77 -16.57
N GLY A 51 -0.58 -6.60 -17.81
CA GLY A 51 0.82 -6.32 -18.11
C GLY A 51 1.24 -4.86 -17.98
N ILE A 52 2.56 -4.63 -17.88
CA ILE A 52 3.18 -3.30 -17.95
C ILE A 52 3.77 -3.14 -19.36
N ASP A 53 3.09 -2.42 -20.25
CA ASP A 53 3.70 -2.01 -21.52
C ASP A 53 4.49 -0.71 -21.30
N GLN A 54 5.81 -0.76 -21.51
CA GLN A 54 6.67 0.43 -21.45
C GLN A 54 6.80 1.14 -22.82
N SER A 55 6.24 0.57 -23.89
CA SER A 55 6.45 1.07 -25.25
C SER A 55 5.29 1.89 -25.82
N GLU A 56 4.02 1.65 -25.46
CA GLU A 56 2.90 2.43 -26.00
C GLU A 56 1.72 2.57 -25.02
N LYS A 57 0.99 3.68 -25.14
CA LYS A 57 -0.24 4.01 -24.39
C LYS A 57 -1.44 3.09 -24.74
N THR A 58 -1.24 1.77 -24.84
CA THR A 58 -2.30 0.83 -25.21
C THR A 58 -2.18 -0.50 -24.46
N ILE A 59 -3.23 -0.84 -23.70
CA ILE A 59 -3.31 -2.05 -22.89
C ILE A 59 -3.65 -3.26 -23.77
N LYS A 60 -2.77 -4.27 -23.87
CA LYS A 60 -3.15 -5.60 -24.35
C LYS A 60 -3.67 -6.44 -23.19
N LEU A 61 -4.96 -6.79 -23.24
CA LEU A 61 -5.50 -7.92 -22.47
C LEU A 61 -4.85 -9.19 -23.04
N ARG A 62 -3.79 -9.70 -22.41
CA ARG A 62 -3.39 -11.10 -22.66
C ARG A 62 -4.48 -11.95 -22.02
N GLY A 63 -5.35 -12.51 -22.88
CA GLY A 63 -6.50 -13.31 -22.49
C GLY A 63 -6.11 -14.56 -21.69
N SER A 64 -7.14 -15.32 -21.28
CA SER A 64 -7.04 -16.65 -20.66
C SER A 64 -5.85 -17.42 -21.23
N ILE A 65 -5.03 -18.02 -20.35
CA ILE A 65 -3.81 -18.74 -20.70
C ILE A 65 -4.18 -20.00 -21.49
N ASP A 66 -4.53 -19.82 -22.77
CA ASP A 66 -4.89 -20.87 -23.73
C ASP A 66 -4.49 -20.42 -25.15
N HIS A 67 -3.27 -19.93 -25.32
CA HIS A 67 -2.64 -19.95 -26.65
C HIS A 67 -1.13 -20.14 -26.57
N LYS A 68 -0.68 -21.21 -27.25
CA LYS A 68 0.68 -21.45 -27.74
C LYS A 68 1.30 -20.13 -28.23
N ILE A 69 2.42 -19.72 -27.64
CA ILE A 69 3.24 -18.59 -28.09
C ILE A 69 4.68 -19.08 -28.22
N GLU A 70 5.29 -18.73 -29.35
CA GLU A 70 6.70 -18.97 -29.72
C GLU A 70 7.64 -17.97 -29.03
N LEU A 71 8.92 -18.38 -28.85
CA LEU A 71 10.12 -17.65 -28.36
C LEU A 71 10.55 -17.96 -26.90
N GLU A 72 11.30 -19.05 -26.77
CA GLU A 72 11.59 -19.79 -25.53
C GLU A 72 12.33 -19.04 -24.40
N GLU A 73 13.05 -17.94 -24.68
CA GLU A 73 13.71 -17.14 -23.64
C GLU A 73 12.76 -16.13 -22.95
N SER A 74 11.92 -15.43 -23.73
CA SER A 74 10.93 -14.47 -23.20
C SER A 74 9.85 -15.15 -22.34
N HIS A 75 9.64 -16.45 -22.53
CA HIS A 75 8.73 -17.25 -21.71
C HIS A 75 9.28 -17.54 -20.31
N SER A 76 10.60 -17.57 -20.08
CA SER A 76 11.15 -17.87 -18.76
C SER A 76 10.85 -16.74 -17.78
N ASP A 77 11.25 -15.51 -18.12
CA ASP A 77 11.08 -14.34 -17.25
C ASP A 77 9.60 -14.06 -16.96
N MET A 78 8.74 -14.17 -17.97
CA MET A 78 7.30 -14.01 -17.80
C MET A 78 6.70 -15.13 -16.93
N ARG A 79 7.19 -16.37 -17.03
CA ARG A 79 6.74 -17.47 -16.17
C ARG A 79 7.20 -17.26 -14.73
N GLU A 80 8.45 -16.84 -14.52
CA GLU A 80 8.98 -16.54 -13.20
C GLU A 80 8.20 -15.39 -12.54
N GLU A 81 7.92 -14.33 -13.29
CA GLU A 81 7.12 -13.21 -12.81
C GLU A 81 5.68 -13.61 -12.51
N LEU A 82 5.06 -14.44 -13.34
CA LEU A 82 3.74 -15.02 -13.08
C LEU A 82 3.75 -15.84 -11.79
N ILE A 83 4.75 -16.71 -11.60
CA ILE A 83 4.90 -17.52 -10.38
C ILE A 83 5.06 -16.60 -9.15
N ARG A 84 5.88 -15.56 -9.25
CA ARG A 84 6.09 -14.58 -8.17
C ARG A 84 4.79 -13.86 -7.79
N VAL A 85 4.04 -13.34 -8.76
CA VAL A 85 2.77 -12.64 -8.50
C VAL A 85 1.72 -13.61 -7.96
N LEU A 86 1.68 -14.86 -8.45
CA LEU A 86 0.80 -15.89 -7.91
C LEU A 86 1.09 -16.19 -6.43
N GLN A 87 2.35 -16.14 -5.99
CA GLN A 87 2.70 -16.30 -4.58
C GLN A 87 2.04 -15.23 -3.70
N LEU A 88 1.89 -13.99 -4.18
CA LEU A 88 1.19 -12.91 -3.45
C LEU A 88 -0.29 -13.20 -3.19
N THR A 89 -0.89 -14.13 -3.95
CA THR A 89 -2.31 -14.50 -3.80
C THR A 89 -2.54 -15.62 -2.78
N GLN A 90 -1.48 -16.32 -2.35
CA GLN A 90 -1.61 -17.54 -1.55
C GLN A 90 -2.31 -17.29 -0.22
N GLU A 91 -1.93 -16.22 0.48
CA GLU A 91 -2.50 -15.93 1.80
C GLU A 91 -3.98 -15.55 1.69
N GLU A 92 -4.35 -14.69 0.74
CA GLU A 92 -5.74 -14.33 0.51
C GLU A 92 -6.60 -15.54 0.12
N ARG A 93 -6.06 -16.52 -0.63
CA ARG A 93 -6.79 -17.74 -0.95
C ARG A 93 -7.09 -18.58 0.30
N LYS A 94 -6.15 -18.67 1.24
CA LYS A 94 -6.40 -19.36 2.50
C LYS A 94 -7.58 -18.72 3.25
N TRP A 95 -7.68 -17.39 3.22
CA TRP A 95 -8.81 -16.68 3.78
C TRP A 95 -10.11 -16.90 3.00
N ARG A 96 -10.07 -16.85 1.66
CA ARG A 96 -11.23 -17.19 0.81
C ARG A 96 -11.78 -18.59 1.07
N ASN A 97 -10.89 -19.56 1.28
CA ASN A 97 -11.27 -20.94 1.60
C ASN A 97 -11.87 -21.11 3.01
N LYS A 98 -11.63 -20.14 3.91
CA LYS A 98 -12.32 -20.03 5.22
C LYS A 98 -13.66 -19.29 5.14
N GLY A 99 -14.06 -18.82 3.94
CA GLY A 99 -15.35 -18.17 3.71
C GLY A 99 -15.28 -16.66 3.49
N TYR A 100 -14.13 -16.00 3.71
CA TYR A 100 -14.00 -14.55 3.51
C TYR A 100 -13.96 -14.20 2.02
N GLN A 101 -15.01 -13.61 1.47
CA GLN A 101 -15.11 -13.31 0.03
C GLN A 101 -14.54 -11.93 -0.30
N VAL A 102 -14.90 -10.93 0.50
CA VAL A 102 -14.49 -9.54 0.32
C VAL A 102 -13.33 -9.24 1.27
N ILE A 103 -12.12 -9.41 0.76
CA ILE A 103 -10.88 -9.11 1.48
C ILE A 103 -10.40 -7.73 1.04
N VAL A 104 -10.20 -6.83 2.00
CA VAL A 104 -9.57 -5.53 1.74
C VAL A 104 -8.15 -5.51 2.26
N GLY A 105 -7.20 -5.13 1.41
CA GLY A 105 -5.83 -4.82 1.80
C GLY A 105 -5.71 -3.35 2.19
N VAL A 106 -4.99 -3.04 3.26
CA VAL A 106 -4.70 -1.67 3.69
C VAL A 106 -3.20 -1.48 3.92
N ASP A 107 -2.71 -0.30 3.56
CA ASP A 107 -1.33 0.13 3.84
C ASP A 107 -1.26 1.67 3.88
N GLU A 108 -0.20 2.20 4.47
CA GLU A 108 0.05 3.63 4.60
C GLU A 108 1.36 4.11 3.98
N ALA A 109 1.38 5.39 3.62
CA ALA A 109 2.57 6.11 3.20
C ALA A 109 2.70 7.42 4.01
N GLY A 110 3.95 7.79 4.31
CA GLY A 110 4.24 9.09 4.88
C GLY A 110 4.34 9.14 6.40
N ARG A 111 4.67 8.03 7.08
CA ARG A 111 4.90 8.07 8.53
C ARG A 111 6.18 8.79 8.95
N GLY A 112 7.28 8.53 8.26
CA GLY A 112 8.61 9.09 8.60
C GLY A 112 8.95 10.53 8.15
N PRO A 113 8.35 11.10 7.07
CA PRO A 113 8.65 12.46 6.61
C PRO A 113 8.44 13.54 7.68
N LEU A 114 9.24 14.61 7.58
CA LEU A 114 9.14 15.81 8.43
C LEU A 114 8.01 16.75 7.99
N ALA A 115 7.49 16.58 6.77
CA ALA A 115 6.47 17.45 6.20
C ALA A 115 5.39 16.66 5.43
N GLY A 116 4.22 17.26 5.34
CA GLY A 116 3.06 16.76 4.61
C GLY A 116 2.23 15.72 5.37
N PRO A 117 1.19 15.18 4.73
CA PRO A 117 0.23 14.29 5.38
C PRO A 117 0.76 12.86 5.52
N VAL A 118 0.04 12.07 6.33
CA VAL A 118 0.02 10.61 6.22
C VAL A 118 -1.18 10.22 5.35
N VAL A 119 -0.97 9.29 4.44
CA VAL A 119 -1.98 8.80 3.49
C VAL A 119 -2.10 7.31 3.68
N ALA A 120 -3.32 6.80 3.77
CA ALA A 120 -3.62 5.38 3.76
C ALA A 120 -4.50 5.05 2.56
N ALA A 121 -4.39 3.81 2.08
CA ALA A 121 -5.28 3.29 1.06
C ALA A 121 -5.91 1.99 1.53
N ALA A 122 -7.14 1.75 1.08
CA ALA A 122 -7.84 0.49 1.20
C ALA A 122 -8.16 -0.01 -0.21
N CYS A 123 -7.85 -1.26 -0.53
CA CYS A 123 -7.96 -1.82 -1.87
C CYS A 123 -8.61 -3.21 -1.85
N ILE A 124 -9.67 -3.38 -2.63
CA ILE A 124 -10.36 -4.66 -2.85
C ILE A 124 -10.09 -5.08 -4.29
N LEU A 125 -9.41 -6.22 -4.47
CA LEU A 125 -9.08 -6.77 -5.77
C LEU A 125 -9.98 -7.95 -6.15
N PRO A 126 -10.29 -8.14 -7.45
CA PRO A 126 -10.86 -9.39 -7.93
C PRO A 126 -9.97 -10.59 -7.56
N PRO A 127 -10.56 -11.77 -7.25
CA PRO A 127 -9.79 -12.94 -6.83
C PRO A 127 -8.87 -13.53 -7.90
N ASP A 128 -9.12 -13.21 -9.17
CA ASP A 128 -8.47 -13.75 -10.37
C ASP A 128 -7.54 -12.73 -11.06
N VAL A 129 -7.41 -11.50 -10.54
CA VAL A 129 -6.53 -10.48 -11.13
C VAL A 129 -5.09 -10.69 -10.71
N LEU A 130 -4.18 -10.52 -11.66
CA LEU A 130 -2.74 -10.46 -11.42
C LEU A 130 -2.18 -9.23 -12.12
N PHE A 131 -1.32 -8.50 -11.42
CA PHE A 131 -0.67 -7.31 -11.94
C PHE A 131 0.81 -7.62 -12.13
N GLU A 132 1.27 -7.56 -13.38
CA GLU A 132 2.69 -7.70 -13.71
C GLU A 132 3.50 -6.63 -12.98
N GLY A 133 4.64 -7.00 -12.41
CA GLY A 133 5.52 -6.10 -11.69
C GLY A 133 5.00 -5.64 -10.33
N LEU A 134 3.81 -6.06 -9.89
CA LEU A 134 3.27 -5.68 -8.58
C LEU A 134 4.16 -6.21 -7.46
N ASN A 135 4.75 -5.30 -6.71
CA ASN A 135 5.73 -5.57 -5.66
C ASN A 135 5.69 -4.42 -4.63
N ASP A 136 6.54 -4.49 -3.61
CA ASP A 136 6.75 -3.41 -2.65
C ASP A 136 6.98 -2.07 -3.38
N SER A 137 6.18 -1.08 -2.99
CA SER A 137 6.14 0.24 -3.62
C SER A 137 7.49 0.98 -3.59
N LYS A 138 8.39 0.60 -2.67
CA LYS A 138 9.75 1.15 -2.51
C LYS A 138 10.76 0.53 -3.47
N LYS A 139 10.50 -0.69 -3.97
CA LYS A 139 11.35 -1.38 -4.95
C LYS A 139 11.06 -0.96 -6.39
N LEU A 140 9.94 -0.27 -6.61
CA LEU A 140 9.49 0.16 -7.93
C LEU A 140 10.00 1.55 -8.27
N THR A 141 10.40 1.73 -9.53
CA THR A 141 10.68 3.08 -10.07
C THR A 141 9.38 3.91 -10.08
N PRO A 142 9.47 5.26 -10.05
CA PRO A 142 8.27 6.10 -10.15
C PRO A 142 7.42 5.82 -11.39
N SER A 143 8.05 5.53 -12.55
CA SER A 143 7.33 5.20 -13.78
C SER A 143 6.53 3.89 -13.66
N GLN A 144 7.17 2.81 -13.20
CA GLN A 144 6.49 1.53 -12.98
C GLN A 144 5.36 1.65 -11.96
N ARG A 145 5.60 2.38 -10.86
CA ARG A 145 4.59 2.62 -9.84
C ARG A 145 3.41 3.43 -10.36
N ASN A 146 3.65 4.42 -11.24
CA ASN A 146 2.57 5.17 -11.88
C ASN A 146 1.68 4.28 -12.76
N ILE A 147 2.29 3.41 -13.57
CA ILE A 147 1.54 2.46 -14.41
C ILE A 147 0.71 1.51 -13.53
N LEU A 148 1.31 0.97 -12.47
CA LEU A 148 0.61 0.10 -11.52
C LEU A 148 -0.51 0.84 -10.79
N TYR A 149 -0.30 2.09 -10.39
CA TYR A 149 -1.33 2.93 -9.77
C TYR A 149 -2.56 3.06 -10.68
N GLU A 150 -2.36 3.42 -11.95
CA GLU A 150 -3.45 3.55 -12.93
C GLU A 150 -4.15 2.21 -13.19
N ASN A 151 -3.39 1.12 -13.29
CA ASN A 151 -3.94 -0.22 -13.49
C ASN A 151 -4.75 -0.70 -12.27
N ILE A 152 -4.25 -0.52 -11.06
CA ILE A 152 -4.97 -0.88 -9.83
C ILE A 152 -6.28 -0.08 -9.77
N GLN A 153 -6.24 1.23 -10.01
CA GLN A 153 -7.46 2.06 -10.02
C GLN A 153 -8.49 1.60 -11.05
N LYS A 154 -8.03 1.05 -12.18
CA LYS A 154 -8.89 0.58 -13.27
C LYS A 154 -9.49 -0.80 -13.01
N TYR A 155 -8.75 -1.70 -12.37
CA TYR A 155 -9.11 -3.12 -12.27
C TYR A 155 -9.46 -3.60 -10.85
N ALA A 156 -9.21 -2.80 -9.81
CA ALA A 156 -9.74 -3.05 -8.47
C ALA A 156 -11.28 -3.05 -8.49
N ILE A 157 -11.89 -3.87 -7.64
CA ILE A 157 -13.34 -3.83 -7.40
C ILE A 157 -13.71 -2.46 -6.83
N GLU A 158 -12.96 -2.06 -5.80
CA GLU A 158 -13.10 -0.77 -5.13
C GLU A 158 -11.80 -0.43 -4.43
N TYR A 159 -11.50 0.86 -4.34
CA TYR A 159 -10.44 1.36 -3.49
C TYR A 159 -10.85 2.71 -2.90
N ALA A 160 -10.22 3.09 -1.81
CA ALA A 160 -10.42 4.37 -1.16
C ALA A 160 -9.11 4.90 -0.58
N ILE A 161 -9.02 6.22 -0.45
CA ILE A 161 -7.85 6.92 0.10
C ILE A 161 -8.30 7.73 1.31
N GLY A 162 -7.64 7.50 2.45
CA GLY A 162 -7.77 8.33 3.62
C GLY A 162 -6.51 9.17 3.83
N GLN A 163 -6.67 10.41 4.25
CA GLN A 163 -5.55 11.34 4.43
C GLN A 163 -5.71 12.13 5.73
N VAL A 164 -4.63 12.23 6.49
CA VAL A 164 -4.57 13.05 7.71
C VAL A 164 -3.42 14.03 7.58
N ASP A 165 -3.71 15.31 7.79
CA ASP A 165 -2.75 16.40 7.64
C ASP A 165 -1.74 16.48 8.78
N HIS A 166 -0.69 17.28 8.55
CA HIS A 166 0.43 17.46 9.48
C HIS A 166 -0.01 18.14 10.79
N HIS A 167 -0.99 19.04 10.76
CA HIS A 167 -1.55 19.66 11.97
C HIS A 167 -2.20 18.62 12.87
N THR A 168 -3.03 17.73 12.31
CA THR A 168 -3.66 16.66 13.04
C THR A 168 -2.61 15.67 13.56
N ILE A 169 -1.60 15.32 12.74
CA ILE A 169 -0.47 14.48 13.17
C ILE A 169 0.21 15.07 14.42
N ASP A 170 0.45 16.38 14.46
CA ASP A 170 1.07 17.06 15.60
C ASP A 170 0.18 17.01 16.87
N GLN A 171 -1.14 16.99 16.71
CA GLN A 171 -2.09 16.91 17.83
C GLN A 171 -2.22 15.50 18.41
N VAL A 172 -2.30 14.47 17.56
CA VAL A 172 -2.66 13.11 17.98
C VAL A 172 -1.50 12.12 17.96
N ASN A 173 -0.33 12.52 17.46
CA ASN A 173 0.82 11.67 17.08
C ASN A 173 0.63 10.84 15.81
N ILE A 174 1.76 10.43 15.22
CA ILE A 174 1.76 9.73 13.92
C ILE A 174 1.07 8.37 13.95
N PHE A 175 1.10 7.65 15.07
CA PHE A 175 0.45 6.34 15.18
C PHE A 175 -1.07 6.50 15.12
N GLN A 176 -1.65 7.41 15.92
CA GLN A 176 -3.09 7.65 15.89
C GLN A 176 -3.54 8.28 14.56
N ALA A 177 -2.77 9.22 14.01
CA ALA A 177 -3.06 9.79 12.69
C ALA A 177 -3.06 8.74 11.57
N THR A 178 -2.18 7.74 11.65
CA THR A 178 -2.18 6.60 10.72
C THR A 178 -3.47 5.79 10.86
N MET A 179 -3.90 5.48 12.09
CA MET A 179 -5.17 4.76 12.32
C MET A 179 -6.37 5.57 11.81
N MET A 180 -6.38 6.88 12.00
CA MET A 180 -7.41 7.77 11.46
C MET A 180 -7.46 7.75 9.93
N ALA A 181 -6.30 7.80 9.26
CA ALA A 181 -6.22 7.69 7.80
C ALA A 181 -6.75 6.33 7.30
N VAL A 182 -6.38 5.23 7.94
CA VAL A 182 -6.89 3.89 7.58
C VAL A 182 -8.40 3.80 7.81
N GLN A 183 -8.89 4.31 8.94
CA GLN A 183 -10.31 4.32 9.25
C GLN A 183 -11.11 5.16 8.25
N ASP A 184 -10.58 6.30 7.84
CA ASP A 184 -11.18 7.15 6.82
C ASP A 184 -11.22 6.45 5.45
N ALA A 185 -10.13 5.79 5.04
CA ALA A 185 -10.11 4.98 3.83
C ALA A 185 -11.16 3.87 3.85
N LEU A 186 -11.25 3.11 4.96
CA LEU A 186 -12.22 2.02 5.10
C LEU A 186 -13.68 2.53 5.10
N LYS A 187 -13.96 3.67 5.74
CA LYS A 187 -15.31 4.27 5.78
C LYS A 187 -15.81 4.74 4.41
N GLN A 188 -14.91 5.05 3.49
CA GLN A 188 -15.26 5.49 2.14
C GLN A 188 -15.62 4.33 1.20
N LEU A 189 -15.29 3.08 1.57
CA LEU A 189 -15.70 1.90 0.80
C LEU A 189 -17.20 1.67 0.92
N ARG A 190 -17.86 1.44 -0.22
CA ARG A 190 -19.27 1.06 -0.28
C ARG A 190 -19.45 -0.44 -0.14
N THR A 191 -18.50 -1.21 -0.67
CA THR A 191 -18.46 -2.66 -0.52
C THR A 191 -18.07 -2.98 0.92
N LYS A 192 -18.98 -3.64 1.65
CA LYS A 192 -18.69 -4.08 3.02
C LYS A 192 -17.63 -5.20 2.97
N PRO A 193 -16.44 -5.00 3.54
CA PRO A 193 -15.44 -6.04 3.60
C PRO A 193 -15.82 -7.10 4.65
N ASP A 194 -15.47 -8.35 4.38
CA ASP A 194 -15.58 -9.45 5.35
C ASP A 194 -14.38 -9.46 6.30
N MET A 195 -13.23 -8.95 5.84
CA MET A 195 -12.00 -8.84 6.63
C MET A 195 -11.07 -7.77 6.07
N VAL A 196 -10.22 -7.24 6.95
CA VAL A 196 -9.13 -6.33 6.62
C VAL A 196 -7.80 -7.04 6.82
N ILE A 197 -6.89 -6.89 5.86
CA ILE A 197 -5.51 -7.34 5.96
C ILE A 197 -4.60 -6.12 5.84
N ALA A 198 -3.62 -5.99 6.73
CA ALA A 198 -2.77 -4.82 6.83
C ALA A 198 -1.28 -5.20 6.93
N ASP A 199 -0.37 -4.33 6.48
CA ASP A 199 1.07 -4.55 6.68
C ASP A 199 1.49 -4.30 8.15
N GLY A 200 2.29 -5.19 8.69
CA GLY A 200 2.88 -5.07 10.01
C GLY A 200 1.95 -5.51 11.16
N PRO A 201 2.53 -5.72 12.35
CA PRO A 201 1.83 -6.40 13.46
C PRO A 201 1.07 -5.46 14.41
N HIS A 202 1.18 -4.15 14.25
CA HIS A 202 0.73 -3.18 15.25
C HIS A 202 -0.42 -2.32 14.76
N TRP A 203 -1.63 -2.87 14.85
CA TRP A 203 -2.86 -2.18 14.49
C TRP A 203 -3.78 -2.08 15.70
N LYS A 204 -4.29 -0.87 15.97
CA LYS A 204 -5.23 -0.59 17.07
C LYS A 204 -6.47 0.09 16.50
N LEU A 205 -7.22 -0.67 15.72
CA LEU A 205 -8.49 -0.27 15.13
C LEU A 205 -9.60 -1.18 15.66
N THR A 206 -10.65 -0.58 16.21
CA THR A 206 -11.86 -1.32 16.58
C THR A 206 -12.75 -1.37 15.34
N LEU A 207 -12.91 -2.58 14.78
CA LEU A 207 -13.75 -2.87 13.63
C LEU A 207 -14.69 -4.02 13.99
N ASP A 208 -15.90 -4.02 13.41
CA ASP A 208 -16.85 -5.13 13.54
C ASP A 208 -16.46 -6.38 12.73
N ILE A 209 -15.35 -6.28 11.99
CA ILE A 209 -14.81 -7.32 11.13
C ILE A 209 -13.36 -7.63 11.52
N PRO A 210 -12.87 -8.86 11.27
CA PRO A 210 -11.49 -9.22 11.56
C PRO A 210 -10.48 -8.31 10.86
N LEU A 211 -9.50 -7.85 11.62
CA LEU A 211 -8.34 -7.13 11.13
C LEU A 211 -7.08 -7.94 11.42
N VAL A 212 -6.37 -8.36 10.37
CA VAL A 212 -5.17 -9.18 10.48
C VAL A 212 -3.95 -8.38 10.01
N GLY A 213 -3.02 -8.13 10.92
CA GLY A 213 -1.71 -7.59 10.59
C GLY A 213 -0.76 -8.71 10.14
N VAL A 214 -0.15 -8.55 8.96
CA VAL A 214 0.81 -9.51 8.41
C VAL A 214 2.16 -8.83 8.25
N ILE A 215 3.20 -9.42 8.83
CA ILE A 215 4.57 -8.90 8.72
C ILE A 215 5.00 -8.94 7.25
N LYS A 216 5.37 -7.78 6.68
CA LYS A 216 5.73 -7.62 5.26
C LYS A 216 4.56 -7.99 4.34
N GLY A 217 3.34 -7.61 4.72
CA GLY A 217 2.14 -7.76 3.92
C GLY A 217 2.27 -7.09 2.55
N ASP A 218 2.95 -5.94 2.52
CA ASP A 218 3.30 -5.17 1.32
C ASP A 218 4.20 -5.91 0.31
N ASN A 219 4.77 -7.05 0.70
CA ASN A 219 5.59 -7.93 -0.13
C ASN A 219 5.00 -9.33 -0.32
N THR A 220 3.91 -9.66 0.37
CA THR A 220 3.40 -11.05 0.47
C THR A 220 1.92 -11.21 0.17
N ILE A 221 1.16 -10.11 0.16
CA ILE A 221 -0.30 -10.13 0.00
C ILE A 221 -0.71 -9.13 -1.08
N LEU A 222 -1.31 -9.65 -2.16
CA LEU A 222 -1.62 -8.89 -3.37
C LEU A 222 -2.38 -7.58 -3.10
N SER A 223 -3.47 -7.63 -2.32
CA SER A 223 -4.28 -6.45 -1.99
C SER A 223 -3.52 -5.42 -1.13
N VAL A 224 -2.63 -5.86 -0.23
CA VAL A 224 -1.79 -4.98 0.58
C VAL A 224 -0.71 -4.33 -0.28
N CYS A 225 -0.08 -5.08 -1.20
CA CYS A 225 0.83 -4.52 -2.21
C CYS A 225 0.13 -3.41 -3.03
N ALA A 226 -1.10 -3.66 -3.48
CA ALA A 226 -1.87 -2.69 -4.25
C ALA A 226 -2.24 -1.45 -3.42
N ALA A 227 -2.65 -1.62 -2.16
CA ALA A 227 -2.89 -0.52 -1.24
C ALA A 227 -1.61 0.31 -1.00
N SER A 228 -0.45 -0.33 -0.86
CA SER A 228 0.85 0.34 -0.70
C SER A 228 1.15 1.29 -1.87
N ILE A 229 0.95 0.82 -3.10
CA ILE A 229 1.13 1.63 -4.31
C ILE A 229 0.15 2.80 -4.34
N LEU A 230 -1.13 2.55 -4.05
CA LEU A 230 -2.16 3.60 -4.01
C LEU A 230 -1.82 4.68 -2.98
N ALA A 231 -1.42 4.31 -1.77
CA ALA A 231 -1.05 5.24 -0.72
C ALA A 231 0.21 6.03 -1.09
N LYS A 232 1.25 5.34 -1.54
CA LYS A 232 2.55 5.92 -1.87
C LYS A 232 2.48 6.91 -3.03
N GLU A 233 1.86 6.51 -4.13
CA GLU A 233 1.77 7.34 -5.32
C GLU A 233 0.86 8.55 -5.09
N THR A 234 -0.26 8.35 -4.38
CA THR A 234 -1.15 9.49 -4.01
C THR A 234 -0.41 10.50 -3.14
N ARG A 235 0.34 10.05 -2.13
CA ARG A 235 1.13 10.95 -1.28
C ARG A 235 2.24 11.65 -2.05
N ASP A 236 2.97 10.93 -2.88
CA ASP A 236 4.09 11.50 -3.63
C ASP A 236 3.61 12.58 -4.61
N ARG A 237 2.48 12.36 -5.29
CA ARG A 237 1.81 13.37 -6.12
C ARG A 237 1.39 14.60 -5.31
N TRP A 238 0.86 14.40 -4.10
CA TRP A 238 0.52 15.51 -3.20
C TRP A 238 1.75 16.34 -2.85
N MET A 239 2.87 15.69 -2.50
CA MET A 239 4.13 16.40 -2.15
C MET A 239 4.74 17.14 -3.35
N ILE A 240 4.66 16.58 -4.56
CA ILE A 240 5.12 17.23 -5.79
C ILE A 240 4.26 18.47 -6.09
N LYS A 241 2.93 18.37 -5.90
CA LYS A 241 2.07 19.54 -6.08
C LYS A 241 2.38 20.63 -5.04
N ALA A 242 2.55 20.24 -3.79
CA ALA A 242 2.88 21.16 -2.71
C ALA A 242 4.25 21.85 -2.90
N SER A 243 5.21 21.22 -3.58
CA SER A 243 6.51 21.84 -3.83
C SER A 243 6.44 23.10 -4.69
N LEU A 244 5.36 23.28 -5.46
CA LEU A 244 5.16 24.48 -6.28
C LEU A 244 4.99 25.73 -5.41
N ASP A 245 4.35 25.58 -4.25
CA ASP A 245 4.13 26.66 -3.28
C ASP A 245 5.31 26.82 -2.30
N TYR A 246 6.24 25.86 -2.27
CA TYR A 246 7.36 25.76 -1.33
C TYR A 246 8.66 25.31 -2.04
N PRO A 247 9.12 26.00 -3.10
CA PRO A 247 10.22 25.56 -3.97
C PRO A 247 11.56 25.42 -3.24
N GLU A 248 11.78 26.19 -2.18
CA GLU A 248 13.00 26.23 -1.38
C GLU A 248 13.26 24.94 -0.58
N TYR A 249 12.23 24.11 -0.36
CA TYR A 249 12.34 22.90 0.45
C TYR A 249 12.60 21.63 -0.36
N GLY A 250 12.48 21.62 -1.70
CA GLY A 250 12.80 20.45 -2.54
C GLY A 250 11.86 19.24 -2.37
N PHE A 251 10.60 19.47 -1.98
CA PHE A 251 9.62 18.41 -1.71
C PHE A 251 9.37 17.49 -2.90
N GLU A 252 9.51 17.95 -4.14
CA GLU A 252 9.38 17.16 -5.35
C GLU A 252 10.43 16.07 -5.48
N LYS A 253 11.57 16.18 -4.78
CA LYS A 253 12.62 15.15 -4.77
C LYS A 253 12.40 14.18 -3.63
N HIS A 254 12.52 14.67 -2.39
CA HIS A 254 12.55 13.83 -1.20
C HIS A 254 11.19 13.71 -0.50
N LYS A 255 10.09 14.24 -1.03
CA LYS A 255 8.71 13.99 -0.54
C LYS A 255 8.52 14.29 0.97
N GLY A 256 9.27 15.28 1.47
CA GLY A 256 9.26 15.69 2.88
C GLY A 256 10.17 14.88 3.82
N TYR A 257 10.90 13.87 3.36
CA TYR A 257 11.90 13.17 4.19
C TYR A 257 13.05 14.10 4.59
N GLY A 258 13.59 13.94 5.80
CA GLY A 258 14.65 14.77 6.37
C GLY A 258 16.04 14.51 5.77
N THR A 259 16.18 14.73 4.46
CA THR A 259 17.48 14.67 3.78
C THR A 259 18.38 15.83 4.20
N ALA A 260 19.69 15.73 3.95
CA ALA A 260 20.62 16.82 4.24
C ALA A 260 20.21 18.13 3.55
N PHE A 261 19.70 18.06 2.32
CA PHE A 261 19.15 19.22 1.61
C PHE A 261 17.96 19.82 2.36
N HIS A 262 17.00 18.98 2.75
CA HIS A 262 15.77 19.43 3.43
C HIS A 262 16.08 20.08 4.78
N LEU A 263 16.97 19.48 5.57
CA LEU A 263 17.39 20.03 6.86
C LEU A 263 18.11 21.37 6.70
N LYS A 264 18.94 21.52 5.67
CA LYS A 264 19.59 22.80 5.33
C LYS A 264 18.57 23.86 4.91
N ALA A 265 17.56 23.49 4.12
CA ALA A 265 16.47 24.40 3.74
C ALA A 265 15.70 24.89 4.98
N ILE A 266 15.37 23.99 5.91
CA ILE A 266 14.73 24.34 7.18
C ILE A 266 15.62 25.29 8.01
N GLN A 267 16.93 25.08 8.05
CA GLN A 267 17.85 25.99 8.77
C GLN A 267 17.92 27.39 8.14
N THR A 268 17.89 27.48 6.81
CA THR A 268 17.99 28.75 6.08
C THR A 268 16.68 29.54 6.08
N PHE A 269 15.55 28.87 5.86
CA PHE A 269 14.25 29.51 5.62
C PHE A 269 13.25 29.35 6.78
N GLY A 270 13.62 28.59 7.81
CA GLY A 270 12.69 28.15 8.86
C GLY A 270 11.80 26.99 8.40
N PRO A 271 10.98 26.41 9.29
CA PRO A 271 9.99 25.41 8.91
C PRO A 271 8.84 26.05 8.12
N SER A 272 8.48 25.43 6.99
CA SER A 272 7.27 25.77 6.23
C SER A 272 5.99 25.39 6.98
N ALA A 273 4.87 25.91 6.51
CA ALA A 273 3.53 25.58 7.02
C ALA A 273 3.11 24.11 6.81
N LEU A 274 3.90 23.28 6.10
CA LEU A 274 3.61 21.85 5.92
C LEU A 274 4.38 20.94 6.87
N HIS A 275 5.28 21.50 7.67
CA HIS A 275 6.11 20.73 8.59
C HIS A 275 5.33 20.23 9.79
N ARG A 276 5.73 19.05 10.26
CA ARG A 276 5.23 18.40 11.48
C ARG A 276 6.10 18.88 12.63
N MET A 277 5.61 19.85 13.38
CA MET A 277 6.38 20.50 14.44
C MET A 277 6.65 19.59 15.63
N SER A 278 5.90 18.48 15.75
CA SER A 278 6.12 17.44 16.76
C SER A 278 7.28 16.48 16.44
N PHE A 279 7.81 16.48 15.21
CA PHE A 279 8.85 15.55 14.79
C PHE A 279 10.25 16.09 15.09
N ARG A 280 11.18 15.23 15.52
CA ARG A 280 12.60 15.61 15.53
C ARG A 280 13.12 15.77 14.10
N PRO A 281 13.96 16.78 13.80
CA PRO A 281 14.59 17.73 14.72
C PRO A 281 13.81 19.04 14.97
N LEU A 282 12.56 19.15 14.49
CA LEU A 282 11.76 20.37 14.57
C LEU A 282 11.13 20.61 15.94
N CYS A 283 10.83 19.55 16.69
CA CYS A 283 10.29 19.71 18.03
C CYS A 283 11.34 20.35 18.96
N GLU A 284 10.97 21.44 19.62
CA GLU A 284 11.78 21.99 20.70
C GLU A 284 11.86 20.96 21.84
N VAL A 285 13.07 20.48 22.13
CA VAL A 285 13.32 19.75 23.37
C VAL A 285 13.35 20.81 24.46
N LYS A 286 12.23 20.99 25.19
CA LYS A 286 12.30 21.73 26.45
C LYS A 286 13.36 21.04 27.32
N PRO A 287 14.39 21.75 27.80
CA PRO A 287 15.40 21.13 28.64
C PRO A 287 14.70 20.52 29.85
N ASP A 288 14.91 19.23 30.05
CA ASP A 288 14.28 18.48 31.12
C ASP A 288 14.77 19.01 32.48
N SER A 289 13.93 19.83 33.12
CA SER A 289 14.19 20.38 34.45
C SER A 289 14.31 19.31 35.56
N THR A 290 14.10 18.02 35.25
CA THR A 290 14.16 16.92 36.22
C THR A 290 15.38 16.02 36.13
N SER A 291 16.34 16.25 35.22
CA SER A 291 17.58 15.47 35.20
C SER A 291 18.65 15.98 36.20
N LYS A 292 18.32 15.99 37.50
CA LYS A 292 19.35 15.96 38.54
C LYS A 292 20.12 14.66 38.40
N ARG A 293 21.28 14.72 37.73
CA ARG A 293 22.30 13.66 37.68
C ARG A 293 22.49 13.10 39.10
N ARG A 294 22.02 11.88 39.34
CA ARG A 294 22.47 11.06 40.47
C ARG A 294 23.96 10.78 40.25
N ARG A 295 24.84 11.62 40.81
CA ARG A 295 26.24 11.26 41.01
C ARG A 295 26.24 10.06 41.96
N LYS A 296 26.71 8.89 41.49
CA LYS A 296 27.03 7.78 42.39
C LYS A 296 28.10 8.28 43.38
N PRO A 297 27.96 8.04 44.70
CA PRO A 297 29.04 8.32 45.62
C PRO A 297 30.24 7.43 45.26
N LEU A 298 31.43 8.04 45.26
CA LEU A 298 32.69 7.32 45.24
C LEU A 298 32.80 6.56 46.56
N ASN A 299 32.80 5.22 46.50
CA ASN A 299 33.21 4.41 47.64
C ASN A 299 34.70 4.66 47.86
N GLY A 300 35.02 5.44 48.89
CA GLY A 300 36.31 5.33 49.54
C GLY A 300 36.27 4.13 50.46
N ASN A 301 37.25 3.25 50.34
CA ASN A 301 37.68 2.39 51.42
C ASN A 301 39.21 2.41 51.44
N GLU A 302 39.69 2.46 52.67
CA GLU A 302 41.05 2.42 53.20
C GLU A 302 41.90 1.27 52.64
#